data_AF-A0A7G1HWR9-F1
#
_entry.id   AF-A0A7G1HWR9-F1
#
_cell.length_a   1.000
_cell.length_b   1.000
_cell.length_c   1.000
_cell.angle_alpha   90.00
_cell.angle_beta   90.00
_cell.angle_gamma   90.00
#
_symmetry.space_group_name_H-M   'P 1'
#
loop_
_entity.id
_entity.type
_entity.pdbx_description
1 polymer ?
#
loop_
_entity_poly.entity_id
_entity_poly.type
_entity_poly.pdbx_seq_one_letter_code
_entity_poly.pdbx_strand_id
1 'polypeptide(L)'
;MSKIKYLFATFLAVAAFSSCVNDFDNVPEDLVIIPEGDPRAWKANMTIGELIAMYDRIDNIYVFGKDDTLKFDPDAGYTYFTVNQDPMQYPVKSVSQTDGRLKISVDYKGKSFMICRETGDTYKNLFSLTPMEAPGDIYITGRVTTCDTASNIYKYFMLEDLVEPKSAIKVSIDAGSLSGIFPLGQVVSIKCNGLMMGRYAEMPQIGVYGFRNDPPNAFSPKVRFEPGRIPYSLVPEHFQRIGLPDKSKVVPEEKTIADLAGLDSTWYGRLILIKDVQFTGRGDGEELLPYDQMITIEESIKQTGNTNKYQRNPIYAPSTYSVDAGYNIGFPQSREISDRTGTVNIATSEYAHFANTLIPRKEKKGSVIAILGWFHDKNSSQGDYQLTIRSLDDLSKSFYE
;
A
#
# COMPACT_ATOMS: atom_id res chain seq x y z
N MET A 1 48.91 -59.98 1.97
CA MET A 1 48.64 -60.16 0.53
C MET A 1 47.15 -60.44 0.36
N SER A 2 46.38 -59.47 -0.14
CA SER A 2 45.97 -59.37 -1.56
C SER A 2 45.00 -60.50 -1.95
N LYS A 3 43.81 -60.30 -2.51
CA LYS A 3 43.15 -59.17 -3.20
C LYS A 3 41.70 -59.61 -3.48
N ILE A 4 40.93 -58.71 -4.08
CA ILE A 4 39.72 -58.91 -4.90
C ILE A 4 38.39 -58.75 -4.15
N LYS A 5 37.84 -57.52 -4.18
CA LYS A 5 36.39 -57.26 -4.34
C LYS A 5 36.13 -55.82 -4.84
N TYR A 6 36.64 -55.39 -5.99
CA TYR A 6 36.07 -54.22 -6.70
C TYR A 6 36.38 -54.32 -8.20
N LEU A 7 35.44 -54.87 -8.98
CA LEU A 7 35.45 -54.71 -10.43
C LEU A 7 34.05 -54.93 -11.01
N PHE A 8 33.04 -54.19 -10.53
CA PHE A 8 31.71 -54.16 -11.17
C PHE A 8 30.97 -52.81 -11.03
N ALA A 9 31.69 -51.72 -10.73
CA ALA A 9 31.07 -50.40 -10.51
C ALA A 9 31.55 -49.31 -11.48
N THR A 10 32.34 -49.64 -12.51
CA THR A 10 32.99 -48.60 -13.35
C THR A 10 32.42 -48.45 -14.75
N PHE A 11 31.46 -49.28 -15.17
CA PHE A 11 30.83 -49.15 -16.51
C PHE A 11 29.39 -48.66 -16.51
N LEU A 12 28.72 -48.55 -15.35
CA LEU A 12 27.41 -47.87 -15.27
C LEU A 12 27.53 -46.34 -15.07
N ALA A 13 28.71 -45.83 -14.73
CA ALA A 13 28.91 -44.43 -14.39
C ALA A 13 29.20 -43.51 -15.60
N VAL A 14 29.39 -44.06 -16.81
CA VAL A 14 29.77 -43.23 -17.98
C VAL A 14 28.60 -43.00 -18.95
N ALA A 15 27.50 -43.76 -18.85
CA ALA A 15 26.32 -43.57 -19.71
C ALA A 15 25.26 -42.62 -19.13
N ALA A 16 25.41 -42.14 -17.88
CA ALA A 16 24.45 -41.25 -17.24
C ALA A 16 24.84 -39.75 -17.28
N PHE A 17 26.00 -39.39 -17.85
CA PHE A 17 26.47 -38.00 -17.91
C PHE A 17 26.20 -37.29 -19.24
N SER A 18 25.28 -37.81 -20.08
CA SER A 18 24.92 -37.18 -21.36
C SER A 18 23.47 -36.70 -21.44
N SER A 19 22.64 -36.90 -20.41
CA SER A 19 21.21 -36.51 -20.46
C SER A 19 20.76 -35.57 -19.33
N CYS A 20 21.67 -35.06 -18.50
CA CYS A 20 21.33 -34.17 -17.39
C CYS A 20 22.24 -32.93 -17.32
N VAL A 21 22.70 -32.40 -18.46
CA VAL A 21 23.50 -31.16 -18.51
C VAL A 21 22.67 -29.94 -18.98
N ASN A 22 21.40 -30.13 -19.34
CA ASN A 22 20.58 -29.03 -19.88
C ASN A 22 19.46 -28.52 -18.97
N ASP A 23 19.29 -29.04 -17.75
CA ASP A 23 18.14 -28.68 -16.88
C ASP A 23 18.53 -28.18 -15.48
N PHE A 24 19.81 -27.90 -15.22
CA PHE A 24 20.28 -27.40 -13.91
C PHE A 24 20.72 -25.93 -13.88
N ASP A 25 20.69 -25.23 -15.04
CA ASP A 25 21.05 -23.81 -15.12
C ASP A 25 19.86 -22.84 -15.01
N ASN A 26 18.63 -23.34 -14.97
CA ASN A 26 17.51 -22.49 -14.57
C ASN A 26 17.52 -22.36 -13.06
N VAL A 27 18.24 -21.34 -12.59
CA VAL A 27 17.92 -20.67 -11.32
C VAL A 27 16.39 -20.52 -11.31
N PRO A 28 15.71 -20.96 -10.24
CA PRO A 28 14.27 -20.77 -10.12
C PRO A 28 13.94 -19.30 -10.48
N GLU A 29 13.06 -19.07 -11.45
CA GLU A 29 12.72 -17.71 -11.95
C GLU A 29 12.18 -16.80 -10.84
N ASP A 30 11.77 -17.39 -9.72
CA ASP A 30 11.51 -16.77 -8.45
C ASP A 30 12.78 -16.10 -7.89
N LEU A 31 12.86 -14.78 -8.09
CA LEU A 31 13.76 -13.83 -7.43
C LEU A 31 15.11 -13.55 -8.11
N VAL A 32 15.25 -13.64 -9.43
CA VAL A 32 16.48 -13.12 -10.09
C VAL A 32 16.58 -11.61 -9.87
N ILE A 33 17.66 -11.14 -9.23
CA ILE A 33 18.05 -9.73 -9.26
C ILE A 33 18.67 -9.47 -10.62
N ILE A 34 18.03 -8.64 -11.42
CA ILE A 34 18.52 -8.25 -12.73
C ILE A 34 19.62 -7.20 -12.54
N PRO A 35 20.83 -7.39 -13.11
CA PRO A 35 21.89 -6.39 -13.02
C PRO A 35 21.46 -5.04 -13.58
N GLU A 36 22.04 -3.96 -13.06
CA GLU A 36 21.79 -2.62 -13.60
C GLU A 36 22.24 -2.55 -15.07
N GLY A 37 21.40 -1.97 -15.92
CA GLY A 37 21.66 -1.84 -17.35
C GLY A 37 21.48 -3.11 -18.18
N ASP A 38 21.08 -4.24 -17.57
CA ASP A 38 20.79 -5.48 -18.30
C ASP A 38 19.62 -5.28 -19.28
N PRO A 39 19.74 -5.69 -20.55
CA PRO A 39 18.67 -5.55 -21.55
C PRO A 39 17.34 -6.25 -21.19
N ARG A 40 17.37 -7.23 -20.28
CA ARG A 40 16.18 -7.95 -19.79
C ARG A 40 15.37 -7.14 -18.77
N ALA A 41 15.96 -6.11 -18.17
CA ALA A 41 15.26 -5.22 -17.25
C ALA A 41 14.14 -4.49 -17.99
N TRP A 42 12.94 -4.53 -17.43
CA TRP A 42 11.82 -3.73 -17.93
C TRP A 42 12.14 -2.25 -17.78
N LYS A 43 12.28 -1.56 -18.90
CA LYS A 43 12.54 -0.12 -18.91
C LYS A 43 11.25 0.60 -18.61
N ALA A 44 11.27 1.45 -17.58
CA ALA A 44 10.15 2.33 -17.28
C ALA A 44 9.77 3.14 -18.52
N ASN A 45 8.49 3.09 -18.88
CA ASN A 45 7.90 3.89 -19.96
C ASN A 45 6.85 4.88 -19.44
N MET A 46 6.71 4.94 -18.11
CA MET A 46 5.84 5.84 -17.37
C MET A 46 6.44 6.07 -15.97
N THR A 47 6.36 7.30 -15.47
CA THR A 47 6.66 7.62 -14.07
C THR A 47 5.50 7.20 -13.16
N ILE A 48 5.75 7.06 -11.85
CA ILE A 48 4.69 6.78 -10.89
C ILE A 48 3.67 7.93 -10.87
N GLY A 49 4.14 9.18 -10.92
CA GLY A 49 3.28 10.36 -11.02
C GLY A 49 2.36 10.36 -12.25
N GLU A 50 2.88 10.00 -13.43
CA GLU A 50 2.07 9.86 -14.65
C GLU A 50 1.06 8.70 -14.54
N LEU A 51 1.44 7.58 -13.93
CA LEU A 51 0.54 6.45 -13.71
C LEU A 51 -0.64 6.85 -12.81
N ILE A 52 -0.35 7.56 -11.71
CA ILE A 52 -1.36 8.14 -10.82
C ILE A 52 -2.22 9.14 -11.61
N ALA A 53 -1.64 10.10 -12.31
CA ALA A 53 -2.43 11.06 -13.09
C ALA A 53 -3.32 10.39 -14.17
N MET A 54 -2.88 9.25 -14.71
CA MET A 54 -3.60 8.51 -15.74
C MET A 54 -4.77 7.68 -15.17
N TYR A 55 -4.54 6.94 -14.08
CA TYR A 55 -5.48 5.96 -13.54
C TYR A 55 -6.15 6.39 -12.22
N ASP A 56 -5.56 7.36 -11.51
CA ASP A 56 -6.03 7.94 -10.26
C ASP A 56 -6.63 9.35 -10.44
N ARG A 57 -7.58 9.51 -11.38
CA ARG A 57 -8.22 10.81 -11.63
C ARG A 57 -9.22 11.18 -10.51
N ILE A 58 -8.85 12.09 -9.59
CA ILE A 58 -9.78 12.70 -8.60
C ILE A 58 -11.09 13.14 -9.31
N ASP A 59 -10.98 13.68 -10.52
CA ASP A 59 -12.12 14.26 -11.25
C ASP A 59 -12.83 13.26 -12.19
N ASN A 60 -12.34 12.03 -12.30
CA ASN A 60 -12.75 11.11 -13.37
C ASN A 60 -12.64 9.63 -13.03
N ILE A 61 -12.48 9.22 -11.76
CA ILE A 61 -12.63 7.81 -11.38
C ILE A 61 -14.07 7.54 -11.00
N TYR A 62 -14.81 7.17 -12.04
CA TYR A 62 -15.93 6.24 -12.08
C TYR A 62 -16.17 5.44 -10.80
N VAL A 63 -17.03 5.99 -9.96
CA VAL A 63 -17.83 5.21 -9.03
C VAL A 63 -19.26 5.32 -9.55
N PHE A 64 -19.76 4.27 -10.21
CA PHE A 64 -21.09 4.30 -10.84
C PHE A 64 -22.13 4.74 -9.84
N GLY A 65 -22.83 5.81 -10.18
CA GLY A 65 -23.99 6.26 -9.44
C GLY A 65 -25.27 5.63 -9.96
N LYS A 66 -26.31 5.73 -9.14
CA LYS A 66 -27.70 5.59 -9.61
C LYS A 66 -28.06 6.57 -10.75
N ASP A 67 -27.30 7.65 -10.91
CA ASP A 67 -27.60 8.79 -11.80
C ASP A 67 -26.89 8.73 -13.18
N ASP A 68 -26.01 7.74 -13.42
CA ASP A 68 -25.37 7.55 -14.73
C ASP A 68 -26.31 6.83 -15.71
N THR A 69 -26.42 7.33 -16.95
CA THR A 69 -27.36 6.82 -17.95
C THR A 69 -26.66 6.37 -19.23
N LEU A 70 -26.92 5.12 -19.61
CA LEU A 70 -26.66 4.63 -20.97
C LEU A 70 -27.67 5.30 -21.91
N LYS A 71 -27.19 5.98 -22.95
CA LYS A 71 -28.04 6.69 -23.90
C LYS A 71 -27.82 6.16 -25.32
N PHE A 72 -28.89 6.18 -26.11
CA PHE A 72 -28.83 5.89 -27.53
C PHE A 72 -28.96 7.22 -28.29
N ASP A 73 -28.07 7.47 -29.25
CA ASP A 73 -28.20 8.59 -30.19
C ASP A 73 -28.96 8.10 -31.43
N PRO A 74 -30.26 8.44 -31.57
CA PRO A 74 -31.04 8.00 -32.72
C PRO A 74 -30.60 8.67 -34.04
N ASP A 75 -29.98 9.85 -33.98
CA ASP A 75 -29.57 10.60 -35.17
C ASP A 75 -28.19 10.14 -35.67
N ALA A 76 -27.31 9.75 -34.76
CA ALA A 76 -25.96 9.29 -35.08
C ALA A 76 -25.80 7.75 -35.12
N GLY A 77 -26.83 7.00 -34.71
CA GLY A 77 -26.90 5.54 -34.86
C GLY A 77 -25.96 4.75 -33.95
N TYR A 78 -25.45 5.35 -32.87
CA TYR A 78 -24.59 4.68 -31.89
C TYR A 78 -25.09 4.83 -30.45
N THR A 79 -24.77 3.84 -29.63
CA THR A 79 -24.95 3.92 -28.18
C THR A 79 -23.76 4.64 -27.58
N TYR A 80 -24.01 5.56 -26.65
CA TYR A 80 -22.98 6.27 -25.93
C TYR A 80 -23.28 6.32 -24.44
N PHE A 81 -22.23 6.52 -23.67
CA PHE A 81 -22.31 6.70 -22.23
C PHE A 81 -22.10 8.18 -21.90
N THR A 82 -22.88 8.71 -20.96
CA THR A 82 -22.67 10.05 -20.38
C THR A 82 -22.43 9.91 -18.87
N VAL A 83 -21.38 10.56 -18.37
CA VAL A 83 -20.94 10.46 -16.97
C VAL A 83 -21.43 11.69 -16.21
N ASN A 84 -22.08 11.53 -15.06
CA ASN A 84 -22.48 12.66 -14.20
C ASN A 84 -23.25 13.80 -14.92
N GLN A 85 -23.99 13.49 -15.99
CA GLN A 85 -24.67 14.47 -16.85
C GLN A 85 -23.73 15.45 -17.61
N ASP A 86 -22.43 15.13 -17.72
CA ASP A 86 -21.48 15.82 -18.61
C ASP A 86 -21.93 15.67 -20.08
N PRO A 87 -21.87 16.75 -20.91
CA PRO A 87 -22.14 16.67 -22.35
C PRO A 87 -21.17 15.77 -23.13
N MET A 88 -20.02 15.37 -22.56
CA MET A 88 -19.05 14.47 -23.19
C MET A 88 -19.65 13.07 -23.41
N GLN A 89 -19.68 12.63 -24.67
CA GLN A 89 -20.17 11.31 -25.07
C GLN A 89 -19.02 10.32 -25.23
N TYR A 90 -19.15 9.13 -24.64
CA TYR A 90 -18.22 8.01 -24.81
C TYR A 90 -18.88 6.93 -25.68
N PRO A 91 -18.46 6.74 -26.93
CA PRO A 91 -19.04 5.72 -27.81
C PRO A 91 -18.86 4.32 -27.21
N VAL A 92 -19.96 3.57 -27.14
CA VAL A 92 -19.97 2.21 -26.62
C VAL A 92 -19.65 1.23 -27.74
N LYS A 93 -18.61 0.43 -27.55
CA LYS A 93 -18.15 -0.59 -28.49
C LYS A 93 -18.83 -1.94 -28.27
N SER A 94 -18.99 -2.34 -27.02
CA SER A 94 -19.70 -3.57 -26.67
C SER A 94 -20.26 -3.49 -25.26
N VAL A 95 -21.36 -4.17 -25.02
CA VAL A 95 -21.91 -4.37 -23.68
C VAL A 95 -22.03 -5.86 -23.44
N SER A 96 -21.47 -6.35 -22.35
CA SER A 96 -21.63 -7.74 -21.93
C SER A 96 -22.06 -7.81 -20.48
N GLN A 97 -22.85 -8.83 -20.16
CA GLN A 97 -23.14 -9.16 -18.78
C GLN A 97 -22.30 -10.38 -18.41
N THR A 98 -21.41 -10.23 -17.44
CA THR A 98 -20.52 -11.32 -17.01
C THR A 98 -20.38 -11.22 -15.50
N ASP A 99 -20.58 -12.33 -14.79
CA ASP A 99 -20.46 -12.42 -13.32
C ASP A 99 -21.38 -11.44 -12.56
N GLY A 100 -22.61 -11.23 -13.07
CA GLY A 100 -23.59 -10.32 -12.47
C GLY A 100 -23.29 -8.82 -12.67
N ARG A 101 -22.26 -8.49 -13.46
CA ARG A 101 -21.84 -7.10 -13.75
C ARG A 101 -22.16 -6.72 -15.19
N LEU A 102 -22.51 -5.46 -15.41
CA LEU A 102 -22.61 -4.89 -16.76
C LEU A 102 -21.24 -4.35 -17.15
N LYS A 103 -20.56 -5.04 -18.07
CA LYS A 103 -19.30 -4.60 -18.67
C LYS A 103 -19.60 -3.81 -19.93
N ILE A 104 -19.06 -2.61 -20.03
CA ILE A 104 -19.25 -1.68 -21.15
C ILE A 104 -17.85 -1.39 -21.72
N SER A 105 -17.60 -1.72 -22.97
CA SER A 105 -16.38 -1.28 -23.66
C SER A 105 -16.63 0.09 -24.27
N VAL A 106 -15.73 1.05 -24.05
CA VAL A 106 -15.80 2.40 -24.63
C VAL A 106 -14.48 2.79 -25.28
N ASP A 107 -14.54 3.65 -26.29
CA ASP A 107 -13.35 4.24 -26.91
C ASP A 107 -13.13 5.70 -26.48
N TYR A 108 -11.89 6.05 -26.11
CA TYR A 108 -11.48 7.41 -25.79
C TYR A 108 -10.08 7.70 -26.38
N LYS A 109 -9.98 8.74 -27.22
CA LYS A 109 -8.74 9.17 -27.88
C LYS A 109 -7.96 8.02 -28.55
N GLY A 110 -8.68 7.10 -29.21
CA GLY A 110 -8.10 5.96 -29.92
C GLY A 110 -7.69 4.76 -29.06
N LYS A 111 -8.07 4.72 -27.78
CA LYS A 111 -7.86 3.58 -26.88
C LYS A 111 -9.20 3.02 -26.40
N SER A 112 -9.32 1.69 -26.34
CA SER A 112 -10.49 0.99 -25.81
C SER A 112 -10.32 0.70 -24.31
N PHE A 113 -11.37 0.91 -23.53
CA PHE A 113 -11.41 0.67 -22.08
C PHE A 113 -12.60 -0.22 -21.72
N MET A 114 -12.49 -1.03 -20.66
CA MET A 114 -13.59 -1.81 -20.11
C MET A 114 -14.09 -1.19 -18.80
N ILE A 115 -15.38 -0.86 -18.79
CA ILE A 115 -16.10 -0.19 -17.70
C ILE A 115 -17.00 -1.24 -17.04
N CYS A 116 -16.84 -1.52 -15.75
CA CYS A 116 -17.66 -2.53 -15.03
C CYS A 116 -18.68 -1.85 -14.10
N ARG A 117 -19.96 -1.80 -14.46
CA ARG A 117 -21.01 -1.25 -13.58
C ARG A 117 -21.26 -2.19 -12.41
N GLU A 118 -21.10 -1.66 -11.21
CA GLU A 118 -21.51 -2.31 -9.97
C GLU A 118 -22.85 -1.72 -9.52
N THR A 119 -23.76 -2.58 -9.11
CA THR A 119 -25.09 -2.19 -8.60
C THR A 119 -24.99 -1.91 -7.10
N GLY A 120 -25.11 -0.65 -6.65
CA GLY A 120 -25.24 -0.31 -5.22
C GLY A 120 -24.77 1.10 -4.85
N ASP A 121 -25.13 1.56 -3.65
CA ASP A 121 -24.59 2.78 -3.03
C ASP A 121 -23.12 2.57 -2.67
N THR A 122 -22.24 2.97 -3.58
CA THR A 122 -20.80 2.96 -3.37
C THR A 122 -20.36 4.24 -2.66
N TYR A 123 -19.32 4.14 -1.83
CA TYR A 123 -18.69 5.29 -1.16
C TYR A 123 -17.91 6.13 -2.19
N LYS A 124 -18.66 6.84 -3.05
CA LYS A 124 -18.15 7.67 -4.15
C LYS A 124 -17.02 8.56 -3.64
N ASN A 125 -15.93 8.64 -4.42
CA ASN A 125 -14.72 9.43 -4.20
C ASN A 125 -13.72 8.87 -3.16
N LEU A 126 -14.17 8.09 -2.18
CA LEU A 126 -13.31 7.58 -1.10
C LEU A 126 -12.60 6.28 -1.44
N PHE A 127 -13.30 5.40 -2.14
CA PHE A 127 -12.77 4.10 -2.58
C PHE A 127 -13.00 3.94 -4.07
N SER A 128 -11.98 3.42 -4.75
CA SER A 128 -12.05 3.22 -6.20
C SER A 128 -11.19 2.06 -6.63
N LEU A 129 -11.49 1.54 -7.81
CA LEU A 129 -10.72 0.49 -8.44
C LEU A 129 -10.84 0.61 -9.96
N THR A 130 -9.71 0.62 -10.64
CA THR A 130 -9.61 0.76 -12.09
C THR A 130 -8.59 -0.24 -12.62
N PRO A 131 -8.98 -1.09 -13.60
CA PRO A 131 -8.03 -2.00 -14.24
C PRO A 131 -6.97 -1.21 -15.01
N MET A 132 -5.70 -1.59 -14.82
CA MET A 132 -4.60 -1.07 -15.61
C MET A 132 -4.44 -1.94 -16.85
N GLU A 133 -4.93 -1.43 -17.97
CA GLU A 133 -4.82 -2.06 -19.28
C GLU A 133 -4.38 -1.02 -20.31
N ALA A 134 -3.46 -1.42 -21.19
CA ALA A 134 -3.04 -0.63 -22.34
C ALA A 134 -2.65 -1.58 -23.50
N PRO A 135 -2.67 -1.11 -24.76
CA PRO A 135 -2.26 -1.93 -25.91
C PRO A 135 -0.82 -2.44 -25.84
N GLY A 136 0.05 -1.72 -25.11
CA GLY A 136 1.39 -2.17 -24.75
C GLY A 136 1.52 -2.27 -23.23
N ASP A 137 2.53 -3.01 -22.78
CA ASP A 137 2.84 -3.12 -21.35
C ASP A 137 3.30 -1.76 -20.79
N ILE A 138 2.70 -1.37 -19.68
CA ILE A 138 3.12 -0.22 -18.87
C ILE A 138 4.11 -0.73 -17.82
N TYR A 139 5.28 -0.08 -17.76
CA TYR A 139 6.28 -0.34 -16.76
C TYR A 139 6.58 0.94 -15.99
N ILE A 140 6.47 0.84 -14.66
CA ILE A 140 7.00 1.86 -13.74
C ILE A 140 8.25 1.31 -13.07
N THR A 141 9.15 2.17 -12.61
CA THR A 141 10.31 1.77 -11.82
C THR A 141 10.55 2.76 -10.70
N GLY A 142 10.78 2.26 -9.50
CA GLY A 142 11.03 3.09 -8.33
C GLY A 142 11.88 2.40 -7.29
N ARG A 143 12.12 3.10 -6.19
CA ARG A 143 12.89 2.62 -5.03
C ARG A 143 11.96 2.32 -3.87
N VAL A 144 12.15 1.15 -3.25
CA VAL A 144 11.44 0.76 -2.04
C VAL A 144 11.91 1.61 -0.87
N THR A 145 11.01 2.37 -0.23
CA THR A 145 11.34 3.28 0.88
C THR A 145 10.89 2.77 2.25
N THR A 146 10.24 1.60 2.29
CA THR A 146 9.71 0.97 3.51
C THR A 146 10.38 -0.36 3.84
N CYS A 147 10.14 -0.83 5.07
CA CYS A 147 10.63 -2.11 5.57
C CYS A 147 9.61 -2.67 6.57
N ASP A 148 9.31 -3.96 6.50
CA ASP A 148 8.32 -4.62 7.38
C ASP A 148 8.95 -5.35 8.57
N THR A 149 10.26 -5.23 8.80
CA THR A 149 10.97 -5.88 9.92
C THR A 149 10.44 -5.48 11.31
N ALA A 150 9.90 -4.27 11.44
CA ALA A 150 9.29 -3.79 12.68
C ALA A 150 7.77 -4.06 12.76
N SER A 151 7.20 -4.70 11.73
CA SER A 151 5.80 -5.08 11.59
C SER A 151 4.78 -3.93 11.62
N ASN A 152 5.23 -2.67 11.59
CA ASN A 152 4.33 -1.52 11.43
C ASN A 152 3.86 -1.34 9.98
N ILE A 153 4.75 -1.68 9.04
CA ILE A 153 4.44 -1.86 7.63
C ILE A 153 4.12 -3.35 7.45
N TYR A 154 3.01 -3.69 6.81
CA TYR A 154 2.61 -5.08 6.63
C TYR A 154 1.80 -5.27 5.36
N LYS A 155 2.21 -6.24 4.53
CA LYS A 155 1.55 -6.56 3.25
C LYS A 155 1.47 -5.42 2.25
N TYR A 156 2.41 -4.48 2.33
CA TYR A 156 2.67 -3.48 1.31
C TYR A 156 4.10 -2.95 1.41
N PHE A 157 4.56 -2.29 0.35
CA PHE A 157 5.69 -1.37 0.41
C PHE A 157 5.34 -0.05 -0.29
N MET A 158 6.07 1.03 0.03
CA MET A 158 6.03 2.25 -0.77
C MET A 158 7.12 2.21 -1.83
N LEU A 159 6.77 2.58 -3.06
CA LEU A 159 7.67 2.72 -4.19
C LEU A 159 7.75 4.19 -4.56
N GLU A 160 8.94 4.79 -4.48
CA GLU A 160 9.18 6.19 -4.85
C GLU A 160 9.85 6.28 -6.22
N ASP A 161 9.47 7.27 -7.04
CA ASP A 161 10.08 7.53 -8.34
C ASP A 161 11.61 7.70 -8.23
N LEU A 162 12.31 7.26 -9.28
CA LEU A 162 13.76 7.51 -9.43
C LEU A 162 14.08 8.85 -10.10
N VAL A 163 13.05 9.58 -10.55
CA VAL A 163 13.16 10.82 -11.33
C VAL A 163 12.38 11.93 -10.64
N GLU A 164 12.75 13.18 -10.94
CA GLU A 164 12.04 14.36 -10.45
C GLU A 164 10.97 14.84 -11.45
N PRO A 165 9.83 15.37 -10.98
CA PRO A 165 9.42 15.44 -9.57
C PRO A 165 9.04 14.06 -9.01
N LYS A 166 9.49 13.75 -7.79
CA LYS A 166 9.17 12.47 -7.15
C LYS A 166 7.69 12.34 -6.81
N SER A 167 7.10 11.21 -7.21
CA SER A 167 5.87 10.68 -6.63
C SER A 167 6.14 9.35 -5.94
N ALA A 168 5.24 8.91 -5.06
CA ALA A 168 5.29 7.59 -4.48
C ALA A 168 3.94 6.90 -4.59
N ILE A 169 3.95 5.56 -4.56
CA ILE A 169 2.74 4.76 -4.58
C ILE A 169 2.84 3.60 -3.61
N LYS A 170 1.73 3.29 -2.94
CA LYS A 170 1.62 2.07 -2.14
C LYS A 170 1.39 0.88 -3.06
N VAL A 171 2.18 -0.17 -2.89
CA VAL A 171 2.02 -1.43 -3.61
C VAL A 171 1.63 -2.52 -2.61
N SER A 172 0.39 -2.99 -2.71
CA SER A 172 -0.20 -3.96 -1.77
C SER A 172 0.07 -5.39 -2.23
N ILE A 173 0.76 -6.19 -1.39
CA ILE A 173 1.14 -7.58 -1.69
C ILE A 173 0.76 -8.48 -0.53
N ASP A 174 0.09 -9.60 -0.80
CA ASP A 174 -0.39 -10.54 0.22
C ASP A 174 0.70 -11.50 0.70
N ALA A 175 1.82 -10.93 1.14
CA ALA A 175 2.94 -11.64 1.75
C ALA A 175 3.47 -10.87 2.96
N GLY A 176 3.90 -11.62 3.98
CA GLY A 176 4.73 -11.08 5.06
C GLY A 176 6.22 -11.22 4.73
N SER A 177 7.09 -10.59 5.51
CA SER A 177 8.54 -10.61 5.29
C SER A 177 8.93 -10.08 3.90
N LEU A 178 8.21 -9.08 3.42
CA LEU A 178 8.49 -8.39 2.15
C LEU A 178 9.90 -7.79 2.15
N SER A 179 10.46 -7.42 3.30
CA SER A 179 11.87 -6.98 3.39
C SER A 179 12.89 -8.04 2.93
N GLY A 180 12.55 -9.33 2.95
CA GLY A 180 13.37 -10.40 2.38
C GLY A 180 13.28 -10.50 0.85
N ILE A 181 12.19 -10.01 0.26
CA ILE A 181 11.93 -10.03 -1.19
C ILE A 181 12.32 -8.68 -1.81
N PHE A 182 11.86 -7.59 -1.22
CA PHE A 182 12.06 -6.20 -1.59
C PHE A 182 12.71 -5.43 -0.42
N PRO A 183 14.03 -5.56 -0.21
CA PRO A 183 14.72 -4.87 0.86
C PRO A 183 14.59 -3.33 0.76
N LEU A 184 14.74 -2.65 1.90
CA LEU A 184 14.81 -1.19 1.92
C LEU A 184 15.90 -0.68 0.97
N GLY A 185 15.53 0.21 0.05
CA GLY A 185 16.42 0.76 -0.96
C GLY A 185 16.52 -0.09 -2.24
N GLN A 186 15.81 -1.21 -2.36
CA GLN A 186 15.74 -1.99 -3.59
C GLN A 186 15.08 -1.19 -4.72
N VAL A 187 15.67 -1.21 -5.92
CA VAL A 187 14.99 -0.74 -7.13
C VAL A 187 14.12 -1.86 -7.68
N VAL A 188 12.87 -1.54 -7.99
CA VAL A 188 11.87 -2.49 -8.47
C VAL A 188 11.19 -1.92 -9.71
N SER A 189 11.15 -2.69 -10.78
CA SER A 189 10.34 -2.44 -11.98
C SER A 189 9.06 -3.26 -11.89
N ILE A 190 7.92 -2.61 -12.15
CA ILE A 190 6.59 -3.23 -12.07
C ILE A 190 5.93 -3.22 -13.44
N LYS A 191 5.46 -4.38 -13.90
CA LYS A 191 4.54 -4.49 -15.05
C LYS A 191 3.12 -4.22 -14.56
N CYS A 192 2.55 -3.08 -14.92
CA CYS A 192 1.25 -2.63 -14.41
C CYS A 192 0.07 -3.32 -15.11
N ASN A 193 0.21 -3.73 -16.37
CA ASN A 193 -0.89 -4.36 -17.11
C ASN A 193 -1.35 -5.64 -16.41
N GLY A 194 -2.65 -5.76 -16.14
CA GLY A 194 -3.25 -6.88 -15.42
C GLY A 194 -3.37 -6.68 -13.90
N LEU A 195 -2.79 -5.61 -13.36
CA LEU A 195 -3.03 -5.15 -12.00
C LEU A 195 -4.14 -4.08 -11.97
N MET A 196 -4.49 -3.63 -10.76
CA MET A 196 -5.48 -2.57 -10.53
C MET A 196 -4.80 -1.36 -9.89
N MET A 197 -5.22 -0.16 -10.29
CA MET A 197 -5.00 1.09 -9.56
C MET A 197 -6.29 1.47 -8.87
N GLY A 198 -6.23 2.01 -7.66
CA GLY A 198 -7.42 2.55 -7.03
C GLY A 198 -7.12 3.22 -5.70
N ARG A 199 -8.18 3.70 -5.04
CA ARG A 199 -8.07 4.37 -3.75
C ARG A 199 -8.61 3.52 -2.63
N TYR A 200 -7.91 3.61 -1.50
CA TYR A 200 -8.44 3.22 -0.20
C TYR A 200 -8.42 4.46 0.69
N ALA A 201 -9.61 4.92 1.08
CA ALA A 201 -9.76 6.14 1.88
C ALA A 201 -9.02 7.34 1.27
N GLU A 202 -9.23 7.56 -0.03
CA GLU A 202 -8.60 8.58 -0.89
C GLU A 202 -7.09 8.41 -1.17
N MET A 203 -6.40 7.46 -0.54
CA MET A 203 -4.99 7.19 -0.83
C MET A 203 -4.84 6.24 -2.03
N PRO A 204 -4.12 6.61 -3.11
CA PRO A 204 -3.90 5.76 -4.27
C PRO A 204 -2.99 4.57 -3.98
N GLN A 205 -3.30 3.41 -4.56
CA GLN A 205 -2.57 2.16 -4.36
C GLN A 205 -2.63 1.28 -5.62
N ILE A 206 -1.58 0.49 -5.82
CA ILE A 206 -1.54 -0.62 -6.78
C ILE A 206 -1.88 -1.92 -6.05
N GLY A 207 -2.75 -2.72 -6.67
CA GLY A 207 -3.23 -3.97 -6.12
C GLY A 207 -3.80 -4.91 -7.18
N VAL A 208 -4.67 -5.80 -6.73
CA VAL A 208 -5.54 -6.62 -7.59
C VAL A 208 -7.00 -6.27 -7.34
N TYR A 209 -7.91 -6.98 -8.01
CA TYR A 209 -9.32 -6.83 -7.75
C TYR A 209 -9.65 -7.10 -6.28
N GLY A 210 -10.31 -6.14 -5.61
CA GLY A 210 -10.72 -6.27 -4.21
C GLY A 210 -12.17 -5.87 -4.02
N PHE A 211 -12.90 -6.69 -3.26
CA PHE A 211 -14.26 -6.41 -2.83
C PHE A 211 -14.37 -6.61 -1.32
N ARG A 212 -14.97 -5.63 -0.65
CA ARG A 212 -15.30 -5.70 0.77
C ARG A 212 -16.81 -5.58 0.95
N ASN A 213 -17.34 -6.51 1.72
CA ASN A 213 -18.71 -6.52 2.20
C ASN A 213 -18.64 -6.63 3.72
N ASP A 214 -18.42 -5.49 4.38
CA ASP A 214 -18.32 -5.47 5.83
C ASP A 214 -19.68 -5.88 6.43
N PRO A 215 -19.67 -6.70 7.50
CA PRO A 215 -20.91 -7.15 8.09
C PRO A 215 -21.67 -5.97 8.72
N PRO A 216 -23.01 -6.02 8.82
CA PRO A 216 -23.81 -4.91 9.35
C PRO A 216 -23.44 -4.45 10.76
N ASN A 217 -22.78 -5.32 11.55
CA ASN A 217 -22.33 -5.04 12.91
C ASN A 217 -20.88 -4.52 13.01
N ALA A 218 -20.20 -4.27 11.88
CA ALA A 218 -18.89 -3.64 11.89
C ALA A 218 -18.97 -2.21 12.45
N PHE A 219 -17.85 -1.70 12.99
CA PHE A 219 -17.77 -0.33 13.53
C PHE A 219 -18.10 0.75 12.49
N SER A 220 -17.76 0.49 11.22
CA SER A 220 -18.14 1.33 10.08
C SER A 220 -18.40 0.41 8.88
N PRO A 221 -19.62 -0.14 8.75
CA PRO A 221 -19.91 -1.14 7.73
C PRO A 221 -19.94 -0.49 6.35
N LYS A 222 -19.12 -1.00 5.44
CA LYS A 222 -19.09 -0.55 4.05
C LYS A 222 -19.14 -1.74 3.09
N VAL A 223 -19.93 -1.60 2.03
CA VAL A 223 -19.86 -2.46 0.84
C VAL A 223 -19.16 -1.64 -0.23
N ARG A 224 -18.00 -2.09 -0.70
CA ARG A 224 -17.15 -1.29 -1.58
C ARG A 224 -16.16 -2.14 -2.36
N PHE A 225 -15.67 -1.54 -3.43
CA PHE A 225 -14.53 -2.03 -4.18
C PHE A 225 -13.32 -1.17 -3.85
N GLU A 226 -12.21 -1.84 -3.61
CA GLU A 226 -10.96 -1.22 -3.19
C GLU A 226 -9.79 -2.07 -3.71
N PRO A 227 -8.58 -1.51 -3.79
CA PRO A 227 -7.41 -2.29 -4.19
C PRO A 227 -7.20 -3.49 -3.25
N GLY A 228 -7.32 -4.70 -3.81
CA GLY A 228 -6.94 -5.94 -3.15
C GLY A 228 -5.42 -6.11 -3.09
N ARG A 229 -4.92 -7.01 -2.25
CA ARG A 229 -3.49 -7.31 -2.15
C ARG A 229 -3.07 -8.31 -3.23
N ILE A 230 -1.98 -8.03 -3.92
CA ILE A 230 -1.41 -8.88 -4.97
C ILE A 230 -0.97 -10.21 -4.35
N PRO A 231 -1.53 -11.37 -4.75
CA PRO A 231 -1.05 -12.66 -4.28
C PRO A 231 0.44 -12.84 -4.59
N TYR A 232 1.19 -13.43 -3.66
CA TYR A 232 2.64 -13.63 -3.85
C TYR A 232 2.95 -14.41 -5.14
N SER A 233 2.07 -15.32 -5.56
CA SER A 233 2.21 -16.08 -6.81
C SER A 233 2.27 -15.22 -8.07
N LEU A 234 1.76 -13.98 -8.03
CA LEU A 234 1.82 -13.03 -9.15
C LEU A 234 3.10 -12.17 -9.13
N VAL A 235 3.93 -12.29 -8.09
CA VAL A 235 5.17 -11.50 -7.98
C VAL A 235 6.13 -11.76 -9.16
N PRO A 236 6.41 -13.02 -9.56
CA PRO A 236 7.29 -13.28 -10.70
C PRO A 236 6.79 -12.69 -12.04
N GLU A 237 5.48 -12.57 -12.21
CA GLU A 237 4.87 -12.05 -13.45
C GLU A 237 4.88 -10.52 -13.54
N HIS A 238 4.89 -9.85 -12.39
CA HIS A 238 4.68 -8.41 -12.31
C HIS A 238 5.86 -7.61 -11.76
N PHE A 239 6.90 -8.25 -11.22
CA PHE A 239 7.97 -7.55 -10.52
C PHE A 239 9.37 -8.03 -10.94
N GLN A 240 10.25 -7.08 -11.19
CA GLN A 240 11.69 -7.32 -11.35
C GLN A 240 12.47 -6.49 -10.34
N ARG A 241 13.45 -7.11 -9.69
CA ARG A 241 14.39 -6.41 -8.80
C ARG A 241 15.61 -6.02 -9.62
N ILE A 242 15.96 -4.74 -9.60
CA ILE A 242 17.06 -4.20 -10.39
C ILE A 242 18.21 -3.83 -9.46
N GLY A 243 19.39 -4.40 -9.70
CA GLY A 243 20.59 -4.12 -8.93
C GLY A 243 20.49 -4.46 -7.45
N LEU A 244 21.53 -4.09 -6.70
CA LEU A 244 21.57 -4.28 -5.26
C LEU A 244 20.78 -3.16 -4.55
N PRO A 245 20.16 -3.44 -3.38
CA PRO A 245 19.51 -2.42 -2.59
C PRO A 245 20.51 -1.40 -2.06
N ASP A 246 20.16 -0.12 -2.12
CA ASP A 246 20.95 0.99 -1.56
C ASP A 246 20.10 1.83 -0.60
N LYS A 247 20.23 1.53 0.70
CA LYS A 247 19.52 2.26 1.77
C LYS A 247 19.93 3.74 1.83
N SER A 248 21.15 4.09 1.41
CA SER A 248 21.64 5.49 1.47
C SER A 248 20.88 6.42 0.51
N LYS A 249 20.20 5.86 -0.49
CA LYS A 249 19.36 6.59 -1.44
C LYS A 249 17.92 6.78 -0.97
N VAL A 250 17.54 6.21 0.17
CA VAL A 250 16.26 6.46 0.82
C VAL A 250 16.41 7.67 1.73
N VAL A 251 16.24 8.86 1.14
CA VAL A 251 16.46 10.15 1.81
C VAL A 251 15.11 10.84 2.01
N PRO A 252 14.70 11.13 3.25
CA PRO A 252 13.46 11.86 3.51
C PRO A 252 13.59 13.33 3.14
N GLU A 253 12.47 13.96 2.79
CA GLU A 253 12.39 15.39 2.53
C GLU A 253 11.94 16.16 3.77
N GLU A 254 12.64 17.25 4.09
CA GLU A 254 12.32 18.06 5.26
C GLU A 254 11.02 18.86 5.05
N LYS A 255 10.11 18.75 6.02
CA LYS A 255 8.84 19.47 6.08
C LYS A 255 8.53 19.93 7.50
N THR A 256 7.85 21.06 7.62
CA THR A 256 7.12 21.43 8.84
C THR A 256 5.70 20.90 8.77
N ILE A 257 5.01 20.85 9.91
CA ILE A 257 3.60 20.45 9.95
C ILE A 257 2.73 21.47 9.20
N ALA A 258 3.04 22.77 9.27
CA ALA A 258 2.34 23.80 8.51
C ALA A 258 2.47 23.61 6.99
N ASP A 259 3.61 23.10 6.50
CA ASP A 259 3.79 22.85 5.07
C ASP A 259 2.80 21.80 4.54
N LEU A 260 2.33 20.87 5.39
CA LEU A 260 1.44 19.78 4.98
C LEU A 260 0.13 20.30 4.38
N ALA A 261 -0.39 21.42 4.89
CA ALA A 261 -1.64 22.02 4.40
C ALA A 261 -1.56 22.47 2.93
N GLY A 262 -0.36 22.68 2.40
CA GLY A 262 -0.13 23.05 0.99
C GLY A 262 0.27 21.89 0.09
N LEU A 263 0.35 20.66 0.61
CA LEU A 263 0.67 19.48 -0.19
C LEU A 263 -0.59 18.92 -0.86
N ASP A 264 -0.38 18.15 -1.93
CA ASP A 264 -1.42 17.46 -2.69
C ASP A 264 -1.15 15.95 -2.74
N SER A 265 -1.97 15.21 -3.50
CA SER A 265 -1.88 13.76 -3.61
C SER A 265 -0.57 13.24 -4.18
N THR A 266 0.24 14.08 -4.85
CA THR A 266 1.58 13.67 -5.33
C THR A 266 2.56 13.42 -4.19
N TRP A 267 2.23 13.89 -2.98
CA TRP A 267 3.05 13.68 -1.79
C TRP A 267 2.73 12.40 -1.01
N TYR A 268 1.61 11.75 -1.32
CA TYR A 268 1.17 10.57 -0.60
C TYR A 268 2.16 9.41 -0.81
N GLY A 269 2.56 8.76 0.28
CA GLY A 269 3.53 7.66 0.29
C GLY A 269 5.00 8.08 0.32
N ARG A 270 5.32 9.39 0.20
CA ARG A 270 6.70 9.88 0.28
C ARG A 270 7.21 9.91 1.72
N LEU A 271 8.53 9.82 1.86
CA LEU A 271 9.18 9.88 3.16
C LEU A 271 9.53 11.33 3.51
N ILE A 272 9.08 11.80 4.68
CA ILE A 272 9.36 13.16 5.17
C ILE A 272 10.13 13.12 6.49
N LEU A 273 10.86 14.20 6.77
CA LEU A 273 11.54 14.48 8.03
C LEU A 273 10.91 15.73 8.65
N ILE A 274 10.38 15.60 9.86
CA ILE A 274 9.89 16.74 10.65
C ILE A 274 10.82 16.90 11.86
N LYS A 275 11.38 18.09 12.04
CA LYS A 275 12.27 18.44 13.15
C LYS A 275 11.53 19.12 14.29
N ASP A 276 12.18 19.20 15.45
CA ASP A 276 11.67 19.87 16.65
C ASP A 276 10.26 19.43 17.10
N VAL A 277 9.94 18.17 16.83
CA VAL A 277 8.66 17.54 17.15
C VAL A 277 8.57 17.23 18.63
N GLN A 278 7.41 17.47 19.21
CA GLN A 278 6.98 17.00 20.54
C GLN A 278 5.69 16.18 20.42
N PHE A 279 5.54 15.14 21.24
CA PHE A 279 4.27 14.45 21.40
C PHE A 279 3.37 15.29 22.33
N THR A 280 2.13 15.56 21.92
CA THR A 280 1.25 16.47 22.66
C THR A 280 0.59 15.80 23.87
N GLY A 281 0.62 14.45 23.92
CA GLY A 281 -0.16 13.69 24.89
C GLY A 281 -1.63 13.55 24.48
N ARG A 282 -1.98 13.79 23.20
CA ARG A 282 -3.32 13.60 22.65
C ARG A 282 -3.33 12.50 21.57
N GLY A 283 -4.49 11.90 21.35
CA GLY A 283 -4.71 10.90 20.31
C GLY A 283 -6.19 10.77 19.98
N ASP A 284 -6.53 10.70 18.70
CA ASP A 284 -7.91 10.63 18.21
C ASP A 284 -8.84 11.71 18.80
N GLY A 285 -8.30 12.92 19.01
CA GLY A 285 -9.01 14.08 19.55
C GLY A 285 -9.01 14.20 21.09
N GLU A 286 -8.64 13.14 21.80
CA GLU A 286 -8.74 13.03 23.26
C GLU A 286 -7.39 13.20 23.97
N GLU A 287 -7.41 13.62 25.24
CA GLU A 287 -6.22 13.58 26.11
C GLU A 287 -5.89 12.15 26.54
N LEU A 288 -4.62 11.78 26.41
CA LEU A 288 -4.10 10.49 26.84
C LEU A 288 -3.83 10.50 28.35
N LEU A 289 -3.71 9.30 28.95
CA LEU A 289 -3.34 9.19 30.36
C LEU A 289 -1.97 9.83 30.61
N PRO A 290 -1.80 10.52 31.76
CA PRO A 290 -0.49 11.01 32.19
C PRO A 290 0.56 9.89 32.18
N TYR A 291 1.81 10.22 31.86
CA TYR A 291 2.91 9.26 31.72
C TYR A 291 3.12 8.39 32.97
N ASP A 292 2.92 8.97 34.15
CA ASP A 292 3.02 8.30 35.46
C ASP A 292 1.83 7.38 35.79
N GLN A 293 0.77 7.40 34.97
CA GLN A 293 -0.44 6.57 35.12
C GLN A 293 -0.55 5.46 34.06
N MET A 294 0.43 5.35 33.17
CA MET A 294 0.52 4.29 32.16
C MET A 294 0.78 2.93 32.83
N ILE A 295 0.13 1.88 32.35
CA ILE A 295 0.26 0.51 32.89
C ILE A 295 0.42 -0.51 31.77
N THR A 296 1.05 -1.64 32.08
CA THR A 296 1.18 -2.80 31.17
C THR A 296 -0.13 -3.61 31.06
N ILE A 297 -0.21 -4.52 30.07
CA ILE A 297 -1.35 -5.46 29.93
C ILE A 297 -1.52 -6.26 31.21
N GLU A 298 -0.42 -6.80 31.72
CA GLU A 298 -0.39 -7.64 32.92
C GLU A 298 -0.91 -6.88 34.14
N GLU A 299 -0.46 -5.64 34.33
CA GLU A 299 -0.94 -4.79 35.43
C GLU A 299 -2.41 -4.41 35.28
N SER A 300 -2.89 -4.17 34.05
CA SER A 300 -4.32 -3.92 33.79
C SER A 300 -5.14 -5.13 34.21
N ILE A 301 -4.80 -6.32 33.73
CA ILE A 301 -5.51 -7.55 34.07
C ILE A 301 -5.47 -7.81 35.58
N LYS A 302 -4.32 -7.59 36.23
CA LYS A 302 -4.18 -7.75 37.68
C LYS A 302 -5.04 -6.77 38.49
N GLN A 303 -5.18 -5.53 38.02
CA GLN A 303 -5.93 -4.48 38.73
C GLN A 303 -7.44 -4.52 38.46
N THR A 304 -7.86 -4.85 37.24
CA THR A 304 -9.26 -4.68 36.79
C THR A 304 -9.90 -5.97 36.30
N GLY A 305 -9.14 -7.05 36.13
CA GLY A 305 -9.61 -8.28 35.50
C GLY A 305 -9.85 -8.16 33.99
N ASN A 306 -9.46 -7.04 33.36
CA ASN A 306 -9.63 -6.79 31.92
C ASN A 306 -8.48 -5.94 31.35
N THR A 307 -8.48 -5.74 30.02
CA THR A 307 -7.46 -4.96 29.31
C THR A 307 -7.87 -3.51 29.05
N ASN A 308 -9.04 -3.05 29.51
CA ASN A 308 -9.57 -1.73 29.15
C ASN A 308 -8.67 -0.58 29.62
N LYS A 309 -8.07 -0.72 30.81
CA LYS A 309 -7.14 0.28 31.33
C LYS A 309 -5.82 0.28 30.54
N TYR A 310 -5.40 -0.89 30.04
CA TYR A 310 -4.29 -1.03 29.09
C TYR A 310 -4.60 -0.49 27.69
N GLN A 311 -5.83 -0.60 27.19
CA GLN A 311 -6.21 -0.03 25.89
C GLN A 311 -6.06 1.50 25.86
N ARG A 312 -6.04 2.12 27.04
CA ARG A 312 -5.72 3.55 27.23
C ARG A 312 -4.24 3.82 27.46
N ASN A 313 -3.38 2.79 27.40
CA ASN A 313 -1.95 2.96 27.40
C ASN A 313 -1.59 3.76 26.14
N PRO A 314 -0.80 4.82 26.25
CA PRO A 314 -0.30 5.47 25.05
C PRO A 314 0.65 4.43 24.41
N ILE A 315 0.91 4.37 23.10
CA ILE A 315 1.91 5.19 22.38
C ILE A 315 1.95 4.75 20.93
N TYR A 316 1.86 3.45 20.71
CA TYR A 316 1.56 2.85 19.43
C TYR A 316 0.45 1.83 19.70
N ALA A 317 -0.35 1.46 18.70
CA ALA A 317 -1.67 0.87 18.95
C ALA A 317 -1.63 -0.30 19.96
N PRO A 318 -2.10 -0.15 21.22
CA PRO A 318 -2.13 -1.27 22.15
C PRO A 318 -3.02 -2.37 21.55
N SER A 319 -2.64 -3.63 21.72
CA SER A 319 -3.42 -4.78 21.25
C SER A 319 -4.91 -4.58 21.56
N THR A 320 -5.73 -4.41 20.53
CA THR A 320 -7.17 -4.20 20.68
C THR A 320 -7.88 -5.54 20.85
N TYR A 321 -7.41 -6.38 21.78
CA TYR A 321 -8.02 -7.70 22.00
C TYR A 321 -9.46 -7.53 22.47
N SER A 322 -10.40 -8.06 21.68
CA SER A 322 -11.79 -8.18 22.10
C SER A 322 -12.00 -9.55 22.73
N VAL A 323 -12.41 -9.57 23.99
CA VAL A 323 -12.81 -10.81 24.67
C VAL A 323 -14.03 -11.41 24.00
N ASP A 324 -15.00 -10.58 23.61
CA ASP A 324 -16.25 -11.03 22.96
C ASP A 324 -16.01 -11.55 21.55
N ALA A 325 -15.07 -10.94 20.81
CA ALA A 325 -14.73 -11.39 19.46
C ALA A 325 -13.73 -12.55 19.45
N GLY A 326 -12.95 -12.74 20.51
CA GLY A 326 -11.90 -13.76 20.61
C GLY A 326 -10.66 -13.49 19.76
N TYR A 327 -10.51 -12.26 19.25
CA TYR A 327 -9.35 -11.82 18.45
C TYR A 327 -9.09 -10.31 18.62
N ASN A 328 -7.91 -9.85 18.17
CA ASN A 328 -7.56 -8.43 18.15
C ASN A 328 -8.33 -7.69 17.04
N ILE A 329 -9.03 -6.61 17.38
CA ILE A 329 -9.89 -5.92 16.42
C ILE A 329 -9.10 -5.10 15.37
N GLY A 330 -7.78 -4.89 15.55
CA GLY A 330 -6.94 -4.44 14.45
C GLY A 330 -6.85 -2.94 14.21
N PHE A 331 -7.35 -2.09 15.10
CA PHE A 331 -7.46 -0.66 14.78
C PHE A 331 -6.12 0.08 14.96
N PRO A 332 -5.64 0.81 13.93
CA PRO A 332 -4.57 1.78 14.11
C PRO A 332 -4.96 2.81 15.17
N GLN A 333 -3.96 3.30 15.90
CA GLN A 333 -4.15 4.31 16.92
C GLN A 333 -3.32 5.53 16.59
N SER A 334 -3.95 6.70 16.63
CA SER A 334 -3.30 7.95 16.28
C SER A 334 -2.69 8.62 17.50
N ARG A 335 -1.51 9.20 17.36
CA ARG A 335 -0.88 10.07 18.35
C ARG A 335 -0.59 11.42 17.73
N GLU A 336 -1.07 12.48 18.39
CA GLU A 336 -0.87 13.84 17.93
C GLU A 336 0.55 14.30 18.30
N ILE A 337 1.23 14.86 17.31
CA ILE A 337 2.53 15.51 17.45
C ILE A 337 2.43 16.97 17.03
N SER A 338 3.35 17.81 17.51
CA SER A 338 3.48 19.20 17.12
C SER A 338 4.93 19.59 16.94
N ASP A 339 5.23 20.45 15.97
CA ASP A 339 6.54 21.09 15.74
C ASP A 339 6.53 22.59 16.07
N ARG A 340 5.44 23.09 16.68
CA ARG A 340 5.05 24.50 16.91
C ARG A 340 4.41 25.22 15.72
N THR A 341 4.47 24.66 14.51
CA THR A 341 3.83 25.23 13.32
C THR A 341 2.42 24.68 13.09
N GLY A 342 2.15 23.47 13.61
CA GLY A 342 0.83 22.86 13.62
C GLY A 342 0.79 21.59 14.46
N THR A 343 -0.24 20.77 14.22
CA THR A 343 -0.40 19.43 14.78
C THR A 343 -0.77 18.42 13.69
N VAL A 344 -0.28 17.18 13.81
CA VAL A 344 -0.63 16.07 12.90
C VAL A 344 -0.57 14.75 13.65
N ASN A 345 -1.29 13.74 13.15
CA ASN A 345 -1.33 12.41 13.75
C ASN A 345 -0.25 11.47 13.18
N ILE A 346 0.46 10.76 14.06
CA ILE A 346 1.21 9.54 13.72
C ILE A 346 0.32 8.33 14.02
N ALA A 347 0.09 7.47 13.04
CA ALA A 347 -0.59 6.20 13.19
C ALA A 347 0.38 5.03 13.16
N THR A 348 0.06 4.01 13.96
CA THR A 348 0.82 2.76 14.01
C THR A 348 -0.12 1.57 14.16
N SER A 349 0.36 0.44 13.69
CA SER A 349 -0.28 -0.86 13.76
C SER A 349 -0.12 -1.48 15.13
N GLU A 350 -1.16 -2.19 15.58
CA GLU A 350 -1.09 -3.03 16.78
C GLU A 350 -0.18 -4.25 16.60
N TYR A 351 0.15 -4.58 15.35
CA TYR A 351 1.08 -5.66 15.01
C TYR A 351 2.55 -5.21 15.05
N ALA A 352 2.81 -3.91 15.23
CA ALA A 352 4.17 -3.42 15.34
C ALA A 352 4.87 -4.05 16.55
N HIS A 353 6.13 -4.48 16.39
CA HIS A 353 6.91 -5.05 17.51
C HIS A 353 7.13 -4.05 18.65
N PHE A 354 6.98 -2.77 18.34
CA PHE A 354 7.09 -1.66 19.28
C PHE A 354 5.73 -1.10 19.71
N ALA A 355 4.61 -1.74 19.40
CA ALA A 355 3.26 -1.29 19.75
C ALA A 355 3.11 -0.96 21.24
N ASN A 356 3.81 -1.71 22.10
CA ASN A 356 3.73 -1.53 23.56
C ASN A 356 4.82 -0.56 24.13
N THR A 357 5.63 0.07 23.28
CA THR A 357 6.70 1.01 23.71
C THR A 357 6.10 2.29 24.26
N LEU A 358 6.73 2.98 25.22
CA LEU A 358 6.19 4.23 25.74
C LEU A 358 6.46 5.51 24.89
N ILE A 359 5.63 6.55 25.02
CA ILE A 359 5.61 7.79 24.21
C ILE A 359 6.72 8.57 24.82
N PRO A 360 7.45 9.30 23.98
CA PRO A 360 8.33 10.32 24.51
C PRO A 360 7.52 11.23 25.44
N ARG A 361 8.12 11.58 26.58
CA ARG A 361 7.47 12.51 27.51
C ARG A 361 7.24 13.84 26.79
N LYS A 362 6.17 14.57 27.13
CA LYS A 362 5.76 15.82 26.44
C LYS A 362 6.86 16.88 26.38
N GLU A 363 7.78 16.88 27.34
CA GLU A 363 8.92 17.79 27.42
C GLU A 363 10.06 17.42 26.45
N LYS A 364 10.07 16.20 25.92
CA LYS A 364 11.10 15.72 25.01
C LYS A 364 10.78 16.19 23.60
N LYS A 365 11.85 16.60 22.91
CA LYS A 365 11.79 17.03 21.52
C LYS A 365 12.74 16.20 20.68
N GLY A 366 12.38 16.04 19.43
CA GLY A 366 13.13 15.21 18.53
C GLY A 366 12.77 15.44 17.07
N SER A 367 13.29 14.58 16.22
CA SER A 367 12.91 14.52 14.82
C SER A 367 12.19 13.21 14.53
N VAL A 368 11.24 13.28 13.61
CA VAL A 368 10.45 12.14 13.15
C VAL A 368 10.65 12.00 11.66
N ILE A 369 11.04 10.80 11.23
CA ILE A 369 10.96 10.37 9.83
C ILE A 369 9.64 9.60 9.67
N ALA A 370 8.83 9.93 8.67
CA ALA A 370 7.57 9.22 8.48
C ALA A 370 7.17 9.17 7.02
N ILE A 371 6.37 8.16 6.69
CA ILE A 371 5.63 8.09 5.44
C ILE A 371 4.46 9.05 5.58
N LEU A 372 4.37 10.02 4.67
CA LEU A 372 3.23 10.93 4.59
C LEU A 372 2.05 10.22 3.94
N GLY A 373 0.96 10.03 4.68
CA GLY A 373 -0.28 9.45 4.19
C GLY A 373 -1.43 10.44 4.27
N TRP A 374 -2.52 10.08 3.59
CA TRP A 374 -3.81 10.73 3.68
C TRP A 374 -4.86 9.69 4.03
N PHE A 375 -5.82 10.04 4.88
CA PHE A 375 -6.90 9.15 5.24
C PHE A 375 -8.23 9.88 5.27
N HIS A 376 -9.14 9.46 4.40
CA HIS A 376 -10.50 9.95 4.33
C HIS A 376 -11.46 8.80 3.99
N ASP A 377 -12.11 8.22 4.99
CA ASP A 377 -12.93 7.00 4.80
C ASP A 377 -14.45 7.24 4.94
N LYS A 378 -14.88 8.48 5.18
CA LYS A 378 -16.29 8.87 5.33
C LYS A 378 -16.55 10.26 4.77
N ASN A 379 -17.56 10.39 3.92
CA ASN A 379 -17.99 11.67 3.33
C ASN A 379 -18.43 12.72 4.36
N SER A 380 -18.68 12.31 5.61
CA SER A 380 -19.00 13.22 6.72
C SER A 380 -17.77 13.85 7.38
N SER A 381 -16.56 13.49 6.98
CA SER A 381 -15.29 14.04 7.47
C SER A 381 -14.57 14.81 6.36
N GLN A 382 -13.51 15.55 6.70
CA GLN A 382 -12.73 16.33 5.72
C GLN A 382 -11.50 15.59 5.19
N GLY A 383 -11.23 14.37 5.70
CA GLY A 383 -9.93 13.72 5.57
C GLY A 383 -8.85 14.43 6.39
N ASP A 384 -7.74 13.75 6.64
CA ASP A 384 -6.59 14.35 7.29
C ASP A 384 -5.28 13.67 6.86
N TYR A 385 -4.19 14.41 7.01
CA TYR A 385 -2.85 13.86 6.92
C TYR A 385 -2.59 12.91 8.09
N GLN A 386 -2.03 11.76 7.76
CA GLN A 386 -1.65 10.75 8.73
C GLN A 386 -0.23 10.27 8.44
N LEU A 387 0.65 10.42 9.41
CA LEU A 387 2.03 9.98 9.33
C LEU A 387 2.15 8.52 9.77
N THR A 388 3.00 7.74 9.11
CA THR A 388 3.31 6.36 9.52
C THR A 388 4.82 6.19 9.63
N ILE A 389 5.32 5.89 10.82
CA ILE A 389 6.74 5.54 11.01
C ILE A 389 6.99 4.10 10.54
N ARG A 390 8.18 3.74 10.09
CA ARG A 390 8.49 2.35 9.72
C ARG A 390 8.88 1.53 10.95
N SER A 391 9.64 2.15 11.85
CA SER A 391 10.15 1.56 13.09
C SER A 391 10.50 2.65 14.11
N LEU A 392 10.91 2.28 15.33
CA LEU A 392 11.40 3.25 16.33
C LEU A 392 12.69 3.97 15.87
N ASP A 393 13.46 3.42 14.93
CA ASP A 393 14.65 4.09 14.39
C ASP A 393 14.31 5.37 13.60
N ASP A 394 13.04 5.53 13.22
CA ASP A 394 12.54 6.75 12.59
C ASP A 394 12.27 7.88 13.60
N LEU A 395 12.43 7.62 14.90
CA LEU A 395 12.36 8.60 15.97
C LEU A 395 13.77 8.91 16.47
N SER A 396 14.10 10.18 16.63
CA SER A 396 15.39 10.56 17.19
C SER A 396 15.55 10.08 18.64
N LYS A 397 16.76 9.66 19.01
CA LYS A 397 17.08 9.17 20.36
C LYS A 397 16.76 10.14 21.50
N SER A 398 16.78 11.46 21.24
CA SER A 398 16.44 12.52 22.21
C SER A 398 15.01 12.44 22.76
N PHE A 399 14.16 11.63 22.15
CA PHE A 399 12.84 11.31 22.69
C PHE A 399 12.88 10.37 23.91
N TYR A 400 13.94 9.59 24.04
CA TYR A 400 14.09 8.51 25.02
C TYR A 400 15.26 8.72 25.99
N GLU A 401 16.18 9.64 25.67
CA GLU A 401 17.16 10.24 26.58
C GLU A 401 16.52 11.39 27.35
#